data_AF-A0A1F9Y874-F1
#
_entry.id   AF-A0A1F9Y874-F1
#
_cell.length_a   1.000
_cell.length_b   1.000
_cell.length_c   1.000
_cell.angle_alpha   90.00
_cell.angle_beta   90.00
_cell.angle_gamma   90.00
#
_symmetry.space_group_name_H-M   'P 1'
#
loop_
_entity.id
_entity.type
_entity.pdbx_description
1 polymer ?
#
loop_
_entity_poly.entity_id
_entity_poly.type
_entity_poly.pdbx_seq_one_letter_code
_entity_poly.pdbx_strand_id
1 'polypeptide(L)'
;MNPKLSQKIAFTVLFLATLLVILPVVIILFIIVREGASAINWQFLTSMPTDGMRSGGIFPAIVGTLSIVLCAIAITLPVGVLAAIYLNEYAKDNLLTRVIKLSIVNLAGVPSVVYGLFGLGLFVIFFNFGVSIIAGALTLSIMELPVIITTARGALNSVPYSFREASWSLGVSRWQTIRHVVLPNALPGIMTGAILSIARISGETAPILFTA
;
A
#
# COMPACT_ATOMS: atom_id res chain seq x y z
N MET A 1 -19.71 34.56 25.00
CA MET A 1 -19.43 33.21 25.55
C MET A 1 -18.01 33.20 26.09
N ASN A 2 -17.76 32.68 27.30
CA ASN A 2 -16.40 32.60 27.85
C ASN A 2 -15.55 31.67 26.95
N PRO A 3 -14.42 32.13 26.40
CA PRO A 3 -13.61 31.34 25.46
C PRO A 3 -13.19 29.98 26.04
N LYS A 4 -12.93 29.92 27.36
CA LYS A 4 -12.60 28.67 28.07
C LYS A 4 -13.76 27.67 28.10
N LEU A 5 -15.00 28.16 28.16
CA LEU A 5 -16.19 27.31 28.17
C LEU A 5 -16.49 26.77 26.77
N SER A 6 -16.35 27.61 25.73
CA SER A 6 -16.51 27.21 24.34
C SER A 6 -15.49 26.14 23.94
N GLN A 7 -14.24 26.28 24.38
CA GLN A 7 -13.19 25.29 24.18
C GLN A 7 -13.55 23.96 24.86
N LYS A 8 -13.95 23.99 26.14
CA LYS A 8 -14.29 22.77 26.87
C LYS A 8 -15.44 22.00 26.20
N ILE A 9 -16.49 22.70 25.77
CA ILE A 9 -17.62 22.10 25.05
C ILE A 9 -17.14 21.47 23.73
N ALA A 10 -16.36 22.19 22.93
CA ALA A 10 -15.86 21.67 21.65
C ALA A 10 -15.00 20.41 21.83
N PHE A 11 -14.08 20.41 22.79
CA PHE A 11 -13.25 19.23 23.09
C PHE A 11 -14.08 18.05 23.62
N THR A 12 -15.10 18.28 24.44
CA THR A 12 -16.00 17.21 24.90
C THR A 12 -16.81 16.62 23.75
N VAL A 13 -17.33 17.44 22.83
CA VAL A 13 -18.05 16.97 21.65
C VAL A 13 -17.15 16.15 20.74
N LEU A 14 -15.93 16.62 20.46
CA LEU A 14 -14.96 15.88 19.66
C LEU A 14 -14.60 14.54 20.32
N PHE A 15 -14.38 14.53 21.64
CA PHE A 15 -14.09 13.31 22.38
C PHE A 15 -15.24 12.30 22.31
N LEU A 16 -16.48 12.74 22.52
CA LEU A 16 -17.66 11.88 22.40
C LEU A 16 -17.84 11.35 20.99
N ALA A 17 -17.59 12.17 19.96
CA ALA A 17 -17.63 11.72 18.56
C ALA A 17 -16.56 10.66 18.27
N THR A 18 -15.33 10.84 18.76
CA THR A 18 -14.27 9.82 18.65
C THR A 18 -14.67 8.53 19.35
N LEU A 19 -15.26 8.62 20.55
CA LEU A 19 -15.68 7.45 21.33
C LEU A 19 -16.82 6.70 20.64
N LEU A 20 -17.75 7.42 20.02
CA LEU A 20 -18.84 6.85 19.21
C LEU A 20 -18.32 6.06 18.01
N VAL A 21 -17.22 6.48 17.37
CA VAL A 21 -16.61 5.76 16.25
C VAL A 21 -15.80 4.54 16.73
N ILE A 22 -15.07 4.67 17.84
CA ILE A 22 -14.23 3.59 18.38
C ILE A 22 -15.08 2.46 18.97
N LEU A 23 -16.20 2.79 19.64
CA LEU A 23 -16.99 1.83 20.39
C LEU A 23 -17.53 0.66 19.54
N PRO A 24 -18.14 0.86 18.35
CA PRO A 24 -18.53 -0.24 17.46
C PRO A 24 -17.35 -1.10 17.03
N VAL A 25 -16.19 -0.52 16.74
CA VAL A 25 -14.98 -1.27 16.35
C VAL A 25 -14.53 -2.18 17.50
N VAL A 26 -14.49 -1.65 18.73
CA VAL A 26 -14.13 -2.43 19.92
C VAL A 26 -15.15 -3.54 20.17
N ILE A 27 -16.46 -3.27 20.01
CA ILE A 27 -17.50 -4.29 20.16
C ILE A 27 -17.34 -5.40 19.12
N ILE A 28 -17.15 -5.06 17.85
CA ILE A 28 -16.96 -6.05 16.77
C ILE A 28 -15.72 -6.90 17.06
N LEU A 29 -14.60 -6.29 17.44
CA LEU A 29 -13.39 -7.01 17.81
C LEU A 29 -13.61 -7.94 19.01
N PHE A 30 -14.35 -7.47 20.03
CA PHE A 30 -14.68 -8.29 21.19
C PHE A 30 -15.54 -9.51 20.82
N ILE A 31 -16.56 -9.32 19.97
CA ILE A 31 -17.42 -10.42 19.49
C ILE A 31 -16.58 -11.42 18.68
N ILE A 32 -15.77 -10.95 17.73
CA ILE A 32 -14.91 -11.81 16.90
C ILE A 32 -13.96 -12.63 17.77
N VAL A 33 -13.33 -12.02 18.77
CA VAL A 33 -12.40 -12.74 19.66
C VAL A 33 -13.16 -13.73 20.54
N ARG A 34 -14.28 -13.33 21.14
CA ARG A 34 -15.05 -14.18 22.05
C ARG A 34 -15.65 -15.40 21.34
N GLU A 35 -16.21 -15.22 20.15
CA GLU A 35 -16.85 -16.29 19.38
C GLU A 35 -15.83 -17.09 18.55
N GLY A 36 -14.77 -16.43 18.06
CA GLY A 36 -13.76 -17.03 17.21
C GLY A 36 -12.65 -17.77 17.95
N ALA A 37 -12.31 -17.38 19.19
CA ALA A 37 -11.18 -17.99 19.91
C ALA A 37 -11.30 -19.50 20.09
N SER A 38 -12.51 -20.02 20.33
CA SER A 38 -12.77 -21.46 20.44
C SER A 38 -12.70 -22.22 19.11
N ALA A 39 -12.79 -21.51 17.98
CA ALA A 39 -12.73 -22.10 16.65
C ALA A 39 -11.29 -22.20 16.10
N ILE A 40 -10.33 -21.44 16.68
CA ILE A 40 -8.93 -21.46 16.25
C ILE A 40 -8.26 -22.74 16.78
N ASN A 41 -8.13 -23.73 15.91
CA ASN A 41 -7.35 -24.93 16.16
C ASN A 41 -6.46 -25.25 14.95
N TRP A 42 -5.50 -26.17 15.12
CA TRP A 42 -4.56 -26.52 14.05
C TRP A 42 -5.26 -27.05 12.79
N GLN A 43 -6.37 -27.76 12.97
CA GLN A 43 -7.17 -28.28 11.87
C GLN A 43 -7.84 -27.13 11.09
N PHE A 44 -8.37 -26.11 11.76
CA PHE A 44 -8.93 -24.93 11.13
C PHE A 44 -7.89 -24.16 10.30
N LEU A 45 -6.63 -24.10 10.75
CA LEU A 45 -5.57 -23.41 10.02
C LEU A 45 -5.04 -24.19 8.81
N THR A 46 -5.04 -25.52 8.86
CA THR A 46 -4.39 -26.37 7.84
C THR A 46 -5.36 -27.11 6.93
N SER A 47 -6.65 -27.21 7.28
CA SER A 47 -7.64 -27.90 6.45
C SER A 47 -8.21 -27.01 5.34
N MET A 48 -8.77 -27.68 4.33
CA MET A 48 -9.49 -27.03 3.24
C MET A 48 -10.88 -26.57 3.71
N PRO A 49 -11.41 -25.48 3.14
CA PRO A 49 -12.76 -25.04 3.43
C PRO A 49 -13.80 -26.00 2.85
N THR A 50 -14.92 -26.13 3.54
CA THR A 50 -16.11 -26.90 3.14
C THR A 50 -17.36 -26.00 3.20
N ASP A 51 -18.47 -26.43 2.59
CA ASP A 51 -19.75 -25.68 2.52
C ASP A 51 -19.63 -24.22 2.03
N GLY A 52 -18.73 -23.97 1.07
CA GLY A 52 -18.51 -22.63 0.52
C GLY A 52 -17.95 -21.64 1.55
N MET A 53 -16.89 -22.05 2.27
CA MET A 53 -16.20 -21.27 3.32
C MET A 53 -17.00 -21.11 4.62
N ARG A 54 -18.12 -21.82 4.81
CA ARG A 54 -18.90 -21.78 6.06
C ARG A 54 -18.41 -22.77 7.11
N SER A 55 -17.69 -23.79 6.69
CA SER A 55 -17.11 -24.83 7.53
C SER A 55 -15.72 -25.22 7.01
N GLY A 56 -14.99 -26.07 7.74
CA GLY A 56 -13.63 -26.47 7.35
C GLY A 56 -12.57 -25.45 7.76
N GLY A 57 -11.46 -25.40 7.02
CA GLY A 57 -10.30 -24.55 7.35
C GLY A 57 -10.03 -23.42 6.36
N ILE A 58 -9.06 -22.57 6.72
CA ILE A 58 -8.72 -21.33 6.00
C ILE A 58 -7.37 -21.40 5.29
N PHE A 59 -6.78 -22.59 5.15
CA PHE A 59 -5.44 -22.75 4.59
C PHE A 59 -5.27 -22.10 3.20
N PRO A 60 -6.17 -22.30 2.21
CA PRO A 60 -6.04 -21.67 0.90
C PRO A 60 -6.16 -20.15 0.95
N ALA A 61 -6.93 -19.59 1.88
CA ALA A 61 -7.06 -18.15 2.04
C ALA A 61 -5.75 -17.54 2.57
N ILE A 62 -5.12 -18.19 3.56
CA ILE A 62 -3.82 -17.75 4.10
C ILE A 62 -2.76 -17.79 3.00
N VAL A 63 -2.62 -18.94 2.32
CA VAL A 63 -1.60 -19.12 1.28
C VAL A 63 -1.87 -18.22 0.08
N GLY A 64 -3.13 -18.09 -0.34
CA GLY A 64 -3.56 -17.20 -1.42
C GLY A 64 -3.23 -15.74 -1.14
N THR A 65 -3.62 -15.22 0.03
CA THR A 65 -3.30 -13.84 0.44
C THR A 65 -1.80 -13.61 0.49
N LEU A 66 -1.03 -14.50 1.13
CA LEU A 66 0.42 -14.36 1.19
C LEU A 66 1.05 -14.39 -0.21
N SER A 67 0.60 -15.27 -1.09
CA SER A 67 1.14 -15.39 -2.45
C SER A 67 0.86 -14.13 -3.27
N ILE A 68 -0.37 -13.63 -3.23
CA ILE A 68 -0.77 -12.39 -3.92
C ILE A 68 0.01 -11.19 -3.39
N VAL A 69 0.11 -11.04 -2.06
CA VAL A 69 0.82 -9.94 -1.41
C VAL A 69 2.31 -9.96 -1.77
N LEU A 70 2.95 -11.12 -1.67
CA LEU A 70 4.37 -11.27 -2.01
C LEU A 70 4.63 -10.97 -3.49
N CYS A 71 3.82 -11.52 -4.40
CA CYS A 71 3.95 -11.26 -5.83
C CYS A 71 3.72 -9.78 -6.15
N ALA A 72 2.72 -9.14 -5.54
CA ALA A 72 2.42 -7.74 -5.78
C ALA A 72 3.57 -6.82 -5.29
N ILE A 73 4.11 -7.06 -4.11
CA ILE A 73 5.23 -6.28 -3.56
C ILE A 73 6.51 -6.50 -4.37
N ALA A 74 6.79 -7.74 -4.77
CA ALA A 74 7.96 -8.07 -5.57
C ALA A 74 8.01 -7.29 -6.89
N ILE A 75 6.87 -6.89 -7.43
CA ILE A 75 6.75 -6.06 -8.64
C ILE A 75 6.71 -4.58 -8.27
N THR A 76 5.83 -4.20 -7.36
CA THR A 76 5.52 -2.80 -7.05
C THR A 76 6.70 -2.07 -6.42
N LEU A 77 7.39 -2.72 -5.49
CA LEU A 77 8.44 -2.07 -4.70
C LEU A 77 9.65 -1.72 -5.57
N PRO A 78 10.24 -2.65 -6.37
CA PRO A 78 11.33 -2.29 -7.27
C PRO A 78 10.92 -1.25 -8.31
N VAL A 79 9.78 -1.44 -8.99
CA VAL A 79 9.32 -0.54 -10.05
C VAL A 79 9.03 0.86 -9.50
N GLY A 80 8.34 0.93 -8.36
CA GLY A 80 7.98 2.20 -7.73
C GLY A 80 9.19 2.95 -7.17
N VAL A 81 10.14 2.26 -6.54
CA VAL A 81 11.38 2.88 -6.03
C VAL A 81 12.26 3.37 -7.18
N LEU A 82 12.43 2.57 -8.24
CA LEU A 82 13.19 2.99 -9.42
C LEU A 82 12.54 4.20 -10.11
N ALA A 83 11.21 4.20 -10.26
CA ALA A 83 10.48 5.34 -10.79
C ALA A 83 10.64 6.58 -9.90
N ALA A 84 10.61 6.43 -8.57
CA ALA A 84 10.86 7.53 -7.65
C ALA A 84 12.29 8.08 -7.76
N ILE A 85 13.31 7.22 -7.84
CA ILE A 85 14.71 7.62 -8.05
C ILE A 85 14.85 8.39 -9.37
N TYR A 86 14.26 7.88 -10.45
CA TYR A 86 14.30 8.54 -11.76
C TYR A 86 13.62 9.91 -11.71
N LEU A 87 12.40 9.99 -11.17
CA LEU A 87 11.62 11.22 -11.10
C LEU A 87 12.19 12.26 -10.14
N ASN A 88 12.91 11.84 -9.10
CA ASN A 88 13.49 12.73 -8.11
C ASN A 88 14.90 13.20 -8.48
N GLU A 89 15.75 12.26 -8.89
CA GLU A 89 17.14 12.54 -9.16
C GLU A 89 17.32 12.88 -10.64
N TYR A 90 16.85 12.06 -11.58
CA TYR A 90 17.22 12.23 -13.00
C TYR A 90 16.32 13.13 -13.82
N ALA A 91 15.03 13.21 -13.49
CA ALA A 91 14.05 13.88 -14.32
C ALA A 91 14.23 15.41 -14.32
N LYS A 92 14.29 15.98 -15.53
CA LYS A 92 14.28 17.44 -15.72
C LYS A 92 12.87 17.98 -15.53
N ASP A 93 12.73 19.26 -15.19
CA ASP A 93 11.42 19.90 -15.13
C ASP A 93 10.94 20.24 -16.54
N ASN A 94 10.12 19.37 -17.12
CA ASN A 94 9.52 19.55 -18.44
C ASN A 94 8.06 19.08 -18.45
N LEU A 95 7.35 19.37 -19.53
CA LEU A 95 5.93 19.02 -19.67
C LEU A 95 5.67 17.51 -19.48
N LEU A 96 6.52 16.65 -20.02
CA LEU A 96 6.39 15.20 -19.88
C LEU A 96 6.49 14.76 -18.41
N THR A 97 7.52 15.21 -17.70
CA THR A 97 7.71 14.90 -16.29
C THR A 97 6.57 15.46 -15.44
N ARG A 98 6.06 16.65 -15.76
CA ARG A 98 4.90 17.23 -15.08
C ARG A 98 3.63 16.40 -15.30
N VAL A 99 3.39 15.93 -16.54
CA VAL A 99 2.28 15.03 -16.86
C VAL A 99 2.41 13.70 -16.10
N ILE A 100 3.59 13.07 -16.10
CA ILE A 100 3.82 11.82 -15.36
C ILE A 100 3.53 12.02 -13.86
N LYS A 101 4.03 13.11 -13.27
CA LYS A 101 3.80 13.44 -11.86
C LYS A 101 2.31 13.65 -11.57
N LEU A 102 1.57 14.32 -12.45
CA LEU A 102 0.12 14.50 -12.34
C LEU A 102 -0.62 13.17 -12.46
N SER A 103 -0.25 12.31 -13.41
CA SER A 103 -0.85 10.99 -13.58
C SER A 103 -0.68 10.12 -12.34
N ILE A 104 0.50 10.13 -11.70
CA ILE A 104 0.74 9.39 -10.46
C ILE A 104 -0.21 9.86 -9.34
N VAL A 105 -0.38 11.18 -9.18
CA VAL A 105 -1.27 11.74 -8.16
C VAL A 105 -2.73 11.42 -8.47
N ASN A 106 -3.15 11.50 -9.73
CA ASN A 106 -4.50 11.15 -10.15
C ASN A 106 -4.80 9.67 -9.93
N LEU A 107 -3.85 8.78 -10.25
CA LEU A 107 -3.95 7.34 -10.00
C LEU A 107 -4.13 7.03 -8.51
N ALA A 108 -3.41 7.74 -7.63
CA ALA A 108 -3.58 7.58 -6.17
C ALA A 108 -5.02 7.90 -5.68
N GLY A 109 -5.79 8.70 -6.43
CA GLY A 109 -7.17 9.04 -6.12
C GLY A 109 -8.22 8.12 -6.76
N VAL A 110 -7.82 7.17 -7.59
CA VAL A 110 -8.76 6.25 -8.25
C VAL A 110 -9.28 5.21 -7.24
N PRO A 111 -10.60 4.98 -7.14
CA PRO A 111 -11.16 3.96 -6.26
C PRO A 111 -10.68 2.54 -6.60
N SER A 112 -10.47 1.69 -5.60
CA SER A 112 -9.92 0.32 -5.80
C SER A 112 -10.81 -0.58 -6.68
N VAL A 113 -12.13 -0.38 -6.67
CA VAL A 113 -13.07 -1.10 -7.56
C VAL A 113 -12.75 -0.86 -9.05
N VAL A 114 -12.34 0.36 -9.41
CA VAL A 114 -11.97 0.69 -10.79
C VAL A 114 -10.74 -0.08 -11.22
N TYR A 115 -9.75 -0.22 -10.33
CA TYR A 115 -8.58 -1.07 -10.58
C TYR A 115 -8.97 -2.54 -10.73
N GLY A 116 -9.91 -3.06 -9.92
CA GLY A 116 -10.43 -4.41 -10.04
C GLY A 116 -11.05 -4.69 -11.41
N LEU A 117 -11.93 -3.79 -11.87
CA LEU A 117 -12.55 -3.90 -13.19
C LEU A 117 -11.52 -3.75 -14.34
N PHE A 118 -10.54 -2.86 -14.18
CA PHE A 118 -9.42 -2.75 -15.12
C PHE A 118 -8.60 -4.05 -15.19
N GLY A 119 -8.30 -4.65 -14.04
CA GLY A 119 -7.58 -5.92 -13.95
C GLY A 119 -8.33 -7.07 -14.61
N LEU A 120 -9.65 -7.15 -14.41
CA LEU A 120 -10.51 -8.10 -15.10
C LEU A 120 -10.44 -7.90 -16.62
N GLY A 121 -10.64 -6.67 -17.10
CA GLY A 121 -10.60 -6.38 -18.53
C GLY A 121 -9.24 -6.70 -19.17
N LEU A 122 -8.15 -6.29 -18.52
CA LEU A 122 -6.81 -6.39 -19.07
C LEU A 122 -6.17 -7.77 -18.85
N PHE A 123 -6.08 -8.24 -17.61
CA PHE A 123 -5.33 -9.46 -17.29
C PHE A 123 -6.16 -10.73 -17.48
N VAL A 124 -7.41 -10.72 -16.99
CA VAL A 124 -8.27 -11.90 -17.04
C VAL A 124 -8.79 -12.13 -18.46
N ILE A 125 -9.35 -11.10 -19.10
CA ILE A 125 -10.00 -11.23 -20.42
C ILE A 125 -9.01 -11.03 -21.56
N PHE A 126 -8.31 -9.88 -21.63
CA PHE A 126 -7.46 -9.56 -22.78
C PHE A 126 -6.19 -10.40 -22.86
N PHE A 127 -5.45 -10.55 -21.75
CA PHE A 127 -4.28 -11.42 -21.69
C PHE A 127 -4.61 -12.90 -21.44
N ASN A 128 -5.89 -13.23 -21.22
CA ASN A 128 -6.38 -14.59 -21.03
C ASN A 128 -5.68 -15.35 -19.89
N PHE A 129 -5.32 -14.66 -18.80
CA PHE A 129 -4.75 -15.30 -17.61
C PHE A 129 -5.81 -16.04 -16.78
N GLY A 130 -7.10 -15.76 -17.03
CA GLY A 130 -8.18 -16.23 -16.17
C GLY A 130 -8.13 -15.62 -14.77
N VAL A 131 -9.10 -16.00 -13.93
CA VAL A 131 -9.10 -15.65 -12.50
C VAL A 131 -7.93 -16.38 -11.85
N SER A 132 -6.90 -15.64 -11.45
CA SER A 132 -5.61 -16.21 -11.05
C SER A 132 -4.84 -15.29 -10.11
N ILE A 133 -3.96 -15.89 -9.30
CA ILE A 133 -3.06 -15.17 -8.38
C ILE A 133 -2.24 -14.12 -9.11
N ILE A 134 -1.78 -14.40 -10.33
CA ILE A 134 -0.97 -13.47 -11.12
C ILE A 134 -1.80 -12.27 -11.58
N ALA A 135 -3.03 -12.49 -12.06
CA ALA A 135 -3.93 -11.41 -12.45
C ALA A 135 -4.26 -10.49 -11.26
N GLY A 136 -4.55 -11.08 -10.10
CA GLY A 136 -4.75 -10.33 -8.85
C GLY A 136 -3.51 -9.56 -8.40
N ALA A 137 -2.34 -10.21 -8.37
CA ALA A 137 -1.09 -9.59 -7.97
C ALA A 137 -0.70 -8.41 -8.88
N LEU A 138 -0.85 -8.55 -10.21
CA LEU A 138 -0.56 -7.47 -11.15
C LEU A 138 -1.53 -6.30 -11.00
N THR A 139 -2.82 -6.59 -10.78
CA THR A 139 -3.83 -5.55 -10.55
C THR A 139 -3.55 -4.75 -9.29
N LEU A 140 -3.28 -5.43 -8.17
CA LEU A 140 -2.88 -4.79 -6.91
C LEU A 140 -1.55 -4.04 -7.04
N SER A 141 -0.63 -4.55 -7.86
CA SER A 141 0.63 -3.86 -8.12
C SER A 141 0.40 -2.50 -8.78
N ILE A 142 -0.44 -2.46 -9.82
CA ILE A 142 -0.75 -1.20 -10.52
C ILE A 142 -1.46 -0.21 -9.59
N MET A 143 -2.32 -0.70 -8.72
CA MET A 143 -3.03 0.13 -7.74
C MET A 143 -2.08 0.75 -6.70
N GLU A 144 -1.08 0.00 -6.21
CA GLU A 144 -0.15 0.49 -5.17
C GLU A 144 1.09 1.21 -5.70
N LEU A 145 1.40 1.09 -6.99
CA LEU A 145 2.47 1.85 -7.64
C LEU A 145 2.47 3.35 -7.30
N PRO A 146 1.36 4.11 -7.43
CA PRO A 146 1.36 5.53 -7.13
C PRO A 146 1.67 5.84 -5.65
N VAL A 147 1.26 4.95 -4.73
CA VAL A 147 1.54 5.07 -3.30
C VAL A 147 3.05 4.92 -3.07
N ILE A 148 3.64 3.82 -3.53
CA ILE A 148 5.09 3.56 -3.39
C ILE A 148 5.93 4.67 -4.03
N ILE A 149 5.57 5.12 -5.24
CA ILE A 149 6.30 6.19 -5.93
C ILE A 149 6.26 7.48 -5.10
N THR A 150 5.09 7.82 -4.56
CA THR A 150 4.92 9.06 -3.79
C THR A 150 5.65 9.00 -2.45
N THR A 151 5.57 7.89 -1.73
CA THR A 151 6.26 7.69 -0.46
C THR A 151 7.78 7.65 -0.65
N ALA A 152 8.27 6.92 -1.66
CA ALA A 152 9.70 6.84 -1.95
C ALA A 152 10.26 8.20 -2.41
N ARG A 153 9.52 8.96 -3.22
CA ARG A 153 9.91 10.31 -3.60
C ARG A 153 9.92 11.28 -2.42
N GLY A 154 8.97 11.14 -1.50
CA GLY A 154 8.99 11.88 -0.23
C GLY A 154 10.25 11.60 0.59
N ALA A 155 10.62 10.33 0.72
CA ALA A 155 11.82 9.89 1.42
C ALA A 155 13.14 10.36 0.75
N LEU A 156 13.20 10.36 -0.58
CA LEU A 156 14.36 10.88 -1.31
C LEU A 156 14.50 12.40 -1.16
N ASN A 157 13.39 13.12 -1.11
CA ASN A 157 13.36 14.57 -0.91
C ASN A 157 13.67 15.01 0.52
N SER A 158 13.45 14.16 1.52
CA SER A 158 13.86 14.48 2.90
C SER A 158 15.38 14.48 3.10
N VAL A 159 16.15 13.88 2.18
CA VAL A 159 17.62 13.91 2.23
C VAL A 159 18.11 15.30 1.79
N PRO A 160 18.86 16.03 2.64
CA PRO A 160 19.35 17.37 2.32
C PRO A 160 20.10 17.44 0.99
N TYR A 161 19.86 18.50 0.21
CA TYR A 161 20.51 18.67 -1.08
C TYR A 161 22.03 18.85 -0.96
N SER A 162 22.50 19.42 0.15
CA SER A 162 23.93 19.62 0.46
C SER A 162 24.75 18.33 0.42
N PHE A 163 24.16 17.17 0.72
CA PHE A 163 24.84 15.88 0.61
C PHE A 163 25.18 15.52 -0.84
N ARG A 164 24.35 15.96 -1.80
CA ARG A 164 24.58 15.74 -3.23
C ARG A 164 25.69 16.66 -3.72
N GLU A 165 25.65 17.94 -3.34
CA GLU A 165 26.68 18.93 -3.66
C GLU A 165 28.06 18.50 -3.14
N ALA A 166 28.15 18.13 -1.86
CA ALA A 166 29.40 17.66 -1.26
C ALA A 166 29.97 16.42 -1.99
N SER A 167 29.10 15.49 -2.38
CA SER A 167 29.52 14.31 -3.14
C SER A 167 30.04 14.67 -4.53
N TRP A 168 29.37 15.56 -5.25
CA TRP A 168 29.82 16.01 -6.57
C TRP A 168 31.10 16.85 -6.52
N SER A 169 31.31 17.64 -5.46
CA SER A 169 32.57 18.36 -5.22
C SER A 169 33.78 17.43 -5.01
N LEU A 170 33.55 16.21 -4.55
CA LEU A 170 34.58 15.16 -4.44
C LEU A 170 34.81 14.40 -5.75
N GLY A 171 34.18 14.80 -6.86
CA GLY A 171 34.29 14.14 -8.16
C GLY A 171 33.53 12.81 -8.26
N VAL A 172 32.62 12.54 -7.33
CA VAL A 172 31.82 11.31 -7.30
C VAL A 172 30.71 11.38 -8.34
N SER A 173 30.48 10.28 -9.07
CA SER A 173 29.42 10.23 -10.08
C SER A 173 28.02 10.28 -9.45
N ARG A 174 27.04 10.79 -10.21
CA ARG A 174 25.65 10.89 -9.76
C ARG A 174 25.08 9.57 -9.24
N TRP A 175 25.35 8.46 -9.93
CA TRP A 175 24.87 7.14 -9.49
C TRP A 175 25.52 6.70 -8.19
N GLN A 176 26.82 6.94 -8.01
CA GLN A 176 27.52 6.64 -6.76
C GLN A 176 26.97 7.47 -5.61
N THR A 177 26.70 8.77 -5.81
CA THR A 177 26.03 9.63 -4.83
C THR A 177 24.66 9.08 -4.43
N ILE A 178 23.85 8.67 -5.40
CA ILE A 178 22.52 8.12 -5.13
C ILE A 178 22.64 6.80 -4.35
N ARG A 179 23.47 5.87 -4.81
CA ARG A 179 23.59 4.54 -4.22
C ARG A 179 24.20 4.54 -2.82
N HIS A 180 25.20 5.39 -2.55
CA HIS A 180 25.96 5.35 -1.30
C HIS A 180 25.58 6.44 -0.31
N VAL A 181 24.95 7.52 -0.75
CA VAL A 181 24.58 8.64 0.12
C VAL A 181 23.07 8.80 0.19
N VAL A 182 22.40 9.03 -0.93
CA VAL A 182 20.97 9.37 -0.90
C VAL A 182 20.09 8.18 -0.51
N LEU A 183 20.26 7.03 -1.17
CA LEU A 183 19.40 5.86 -0.99
C LEU A 183 19.49 5.27 0.42
N PRO A 184 20.68 5.12 1.05
CA PRO A 184 20.77 4.66 2.44
C PRO A 184 20.10 5.62 3.43
N ASN A 185 20.21 6.93 3.23
CA ASN A 185 19.56 7.94 4.07
C ASN A 185 18.04 7.99 3.86
N ALA A 186 17.55 7.69 2.66
CA ALA A 186 16.12 7.62 2.35
C ALA A 186 15.47 6.26 2.71
N LEU A 187 16.27 5.22 2.94
CA LEU A 187 15.80 3.85 3.15
C LEU A 187 14.74 3.73 4.27
N PRO A 188 14.89 4.37 5.45
CA PRO A 188 13.87 4.29 6.48
C PRO A 188 12.49 4.76 6.00
N GLY A 189 12.44 5.87 5.26
CA GLY A 189 11.19 6.39 4.70
C GLY A 189 10.61 5.51 3.59
N ILE A 190 11.47 4.92 2.75
CA ILE A 190 11.04 3.94 1.73
C ILE A 190 10.46 2.68 2.41
N MET A 191 11.09 2.19 3.49
CA MET A 191 10.58 1.05 4.25
C MET A 191 9.22 1.34 4.90
N THR A 192 9.01 2.55 5.44
CA THR A 192 7.69 2.96 5.93
C THR A 192 6.64 2.89 4.81
N GLY A 193 6.96 3.42 3.63
CA GLY A 193 6.07 3.33 2.46
C GLY A 193 5.78 1.89 2.05
N ALA A 194 6.81 1.04 2.03
CA ALA A 194 6.68 -0.39 1.74
C ALA A 194 5.71 -1.06 2.72
N ILE A 195 5.92 -0.90 4.04
CA ILE A 195 5.08 -1.50 5.09
C ILE A 195 3.62 -1.06 4.95
N LEU A 196 3.38 0.24 4.69
CA LEU A 196 2.03 0.75 4.46
C LEU A 196 1.37 0.12 3.24
N SER A 197 2.10 -0.07 2.15
CA SER A 197 1.58 -0.79 0.98
C SER A 197 1.33 -2.27 1.25
N ILE A 198 2.19 -2.98 2.02
CA ILE A 198 1.90 -4.37 2.43
C ILE A 198 0.57 -4.43 3.18
N ALA A 199 0.37 -3.53 4.13
CA ALA A 199 -0.84 -3.46 4.94
C ALA A 199 -2.08 -3.18 4.08
N ARG A 200 -1.97 -2.27 3.09
CA ARG A 200 -3.05 -2.00 2.13
C ARG A 200 -3.34 -3.22 1.27
N ILE A 201 -2.36 -3.78 0.56
CA ILE A 201 -2.56 -4.95 -0.33
C ILE A 201 -3.22 -6.11 0.41
N SER A 202 -2.77 -6.38 1.65
CA SER A 202 -3.34 -7.44 2.49
C SER A 202 -4.81 -7.21 2.86
N GLY A 203 -5.23 -5.94 2.92
CA GLY A 203 -6.60 -5.54 3.28
C GLY A 203 -7.51 -5.24 2.09
N GLU A 204 -7.01 -5.30 0.85
CA GLU A 204 -7.78 -4.97 -0.35
C GLU A 204 -8.61 -6.17 -0.82
N THR A 205 -9.93 -5.98 -0.91
CA THR A 205 -10.87 -7.04 -1.28
C THR A 205 -11.47 -6.83 -2.66
N ALA A 206 -11.69 -5.57 -3.06
CA ALA A 206 -12.37 -5.24 -4.32
C ALA A 206 -11.61 -5.71 -5.56
N PRO A 207 -10.29 -5.49 -5.72
CA PRO A 207 -9.57 -5.98 -6.88
C PRO A 207 -9.52 -7.50 -6.95
N ILE A 208 -9.35 -8.15 -5.80
CA ILE A 208 -9.27 -9.62 -5.69
C ILE A 208 -10.58 -10.26 -6.16
N LEU A 209 -11.73 -9.73 -5.72
CA LEU A 209 -13.06 -10.27 -6.08
C LEU A 209 -13.27 -10.46 -7.59
N PHE A 210 -12.64 -9.61 -8.42
CA PHE A 210 -12.77 -9.68 -9.88
C PHE A 210 -11.61 -10.43 -10.57
N THR A 211 -10.50 -10.69 -9.88
CA THR A 211 -9.25 -11.11 -10.54
C THR A 211 -8.59 -12.36 -9.95
N ALA A 212 -8.92 -12.77 -8.73
CA ALA A 212 -8.30 -13.91 -8.04
C ALA A 212 -9.29 -14.68 -7.16
#